data_AF-A0A1F3CUR0-F1
#
_entry.id   AF-A0A1F3CUR0-F1
#
_cell.length_a   1.000
_cell.length_b   1.000
_cell.length_c   1.000
_cell.angle_alpha   90.00
_cell.angle_beta   90.00
_cell.angle_gamma   90.00
#
_symmetry.space_group_name_H-M   'P 1'
#
loop_
_entity.id
_entity.type
_entity.pdbx_description
1 polymer ?
#
loop_
_entity_poly.entity_id
_entity_poly.type
_entity_poly.pdbx_seq_one_letter_code
_entity_poly.pdbx_strand_id
1 'polypeptide(L)'
;MENQFKIYGYHITTDPTFQNEKFGITPELEKQFEQLFFEAQNKNNKKIIDKLTELIIRYPQVPHLKNYLSVAYNVREKHEKAVEVNNWILSEHPDYLFALINKANLCIENGEPDQVPEILGEAMEIKALYPDRDLFHLAEITTYLKTAIRYYSAIENLELAENKLEILKKIAPDHDDTEQAEKFLFALRLKTAAARFEEENKQRITPVTNNPVIISKNTTAPKFENPEIHMLYNYGLNIPKEILKEIIALPRPSLIKDLETIIDDAVNRYDYFIKLGWKEDTHTFVLHAIFILKEINAIESLPKIFSFFKYDHEFLEFWIGDHITETIWQCFYSLGINNPGTLKEYLMQPGIYTYCKTSISVALCQMILHCPEKREEILAVYSDVFDFFSKASIEDNVIDSDFLGLTIGDTIDCKLNELLPIIKVLFDKKYVSLGINGNYIKVEKEFHNFKTRDYKKVLYNIFELYENVLYSWAGYNEEKNNTLNTVPQQAVTVKIGRNDPCPCGSGKKYKKCCLNKMPKI
;
A
#
# COMPACT_ATOMS: atom_id res chain seq x y z
N MET A 1 -6.61 20.69 -38.03
CA MET A 1 -6.98 21.42 -36.81
C MET A 1 -7.10 20.47 -35.59
N GLU A 2 -6.59 19.24 -35.65
CA GLU A 2 -6.60 18.26 -34.55
C GLU A 2 -5.29 18.19 -33.75
N ASN A 3 -4.25 18.96 -34.11
CA ASN A 3 -2.89 18.82 -33.57
C ASN A 3 -2.43 19.98 -32.67
N GLN A 4 -3.35 20.81 -32.16
CA GLN A 4 -2.99 21.93 -31.28
C GLN A 4 -3.94 22.07 -30.09
N PHE A 5 -3.37 22.19 -28.88
CA PHE A 5 -4.10 22.50 -27.65
C PHE A 5 -3.32 23.51 -26.80
N LYS A 6 -4.05 24.29 -26.00
CA LYS A 6 -3.52 25.45 -25.25
C LYS A 6 -3.28 25.10 -23.79
N ILE A 7 -2.07 25.39 -23.30
CA ILE A 7 -1.66 25.14 -21.92
C ILE A 7 -0.79 26.31 -21.45
N TYR A 8 -1.09 26.86 -20.27
CA TYR A 8 -0.29 27.91 -19.60
C TYR A 8 0.28 29.02 -20.51
N GLY A 9 -0.58 29.62 -21.35
CA GLY A 9 -0.21 30.78 -22.15
C GLY A 9 0.52 30.50 -23.47
N TYR A 10 0.69 29.24 -23.87
CA TYR A 10 1.22 28.83 -25.19
C TYR A 10 0.44 27.66 -25.79
N HIS A 11 0.72 27.34 -27.06
CA HIS A 11 0.16 26.22 -27.81
C HIS A 11 1.20 25.12 -28.00
N ILE A 12 0.74 23.87 -28.04
CA ILE A 12 1.57 22.70 -28.28
C ILE A 12 1.22 22.11 -29.65
N THR A 13 2.21 21.77 -30.47
CA THR A 13 2.04 21.08 -31.75
C THR A 13 2.76 19.73 -31.75
N THR A 14 2.20 18.75 -32.47
CA THR A 14 2.86 17.46 -32.80
C THR A 14 3.32 17.40 -34.26
N ASP A 15 3.23 18.52 -34.98
CA ASP A 15 3.69 18.62 -36.37
C ASP A 15 5.23 18.51 -36.43
N PRO A 16 5.79 17.45 -37.03
CA PRO A 16 7.24 17.28 -37.12
C PRO A 16 7.90 18.34 -38.01
N THR A 17 7.12 19.04 -38.85
CA THR A 17 7.64 20.03 -39.80
C THR A 17 7.69 21.46 -39.26
N PHE A 18 7.18 21.70 -38.05
CA PHE A 18 6.96 23.04 -37.49
C PHE A 18 8.23 23.92 -37.44
N GLN A 19 9.41 23.31 -37.31
CA GLN A 19 10.70 24.01 -37.25
C GLN A 19 11.54 23.89 -38.52
N ASN A 20 10.99 23.31 -39.60
CA ASN A 20 11.75 23.06 -40.82
C ASN A 20 12.29 24.34 -41.45
N GLU A 21 11.45 25.38 -41.58
CA GLU A 21 11.89 26.67 -42.13
C GLU A 21 12.96 27.32 -41.25
N LYS A 22 12.78 27.31 -39.92
CA LYS A 22 13.73 27.91 -38.96
C LYS A 22 15.15 27.34 -39.15
N PHE A 23 15.27 26.05 -39.37
CA PHE A 23 16.57 25.37 -39.48
C PHE A 23 16.96 25.00 -40.92
N GLY A 24 16.21 25.44 -41.93
CA GLY A 24 16.47 25.10 -43.33
C GLY A 24 16.46 23.60 -43.62
N ILE A 25 15.55 22.85 -42.97
CA ILE A 25 15.39 21.41 -43.16
C ILE A 25 14.62 21.16 -44.45
N THR A 26 15.22 20.43 -45.38
CA THR A 26 14.58 20.06 -46.64
C THR A 26 13.60 18.90 -46.44
N PRO A 27 12.55 18.77 -47.28
CA PRO A 27 11.63 17.62 -47.21
C PRO A 27 12.32 16.26 -47.38
N GLU A 28 13.46 16.22 -48.08
CA GLU A 28 14.29 15.02 -48.25
C GLU A 28 14.97 14.62 -46.92
N LEU A 29 15.42 15.61 -46.16
CA LEU A 29 16.09 15.41 -44.88
C LEU A 29 15.09 15.11 -43.76
N GLU A 30 13.95 15.80 -43.74
CA GLU A 30 12.90 15.63 -42.72
C GLU A 30 12.41 14.17 -42.65
N LYS A 31 12.18 13.53 -43.80
CA LYS A 31 11.77 12.12 -43.88
C LYS A 31 12.72 11.13 -43.23
N GLN A 32 13.98 11.54 -42.97
CA GLN A 32 14.99 10.70 -42.36
C GLN A 32 15.07 10.88 -40.83
N PHE A 33 14.46 11.92 -40.27
CA PHE A 33 14.68 12.30 -38.87
C PHE A 33 14.24 11.24 -37.87
N GLU A 34 13.05 10.66 -38.05
CA GLU A 34 12.56 9.60 -37.17
C GLU A 34 13.53 8.40 -37.16
N GLN A 35 13.95 7.95 -38.35
CA GLN A 35 14.92 6.86 -38.46
C GLN A 35 16.26 7.22 -37.82
N LEU A 36 16.79 8.42 -38.08
CA LEU A 36 18.06 8.88 -37.52
C LEU A 36 18.02 8.97 -35.99
N PHE A 37 16.88 9.41 -35.43
CA PHE A 37 16.65 9.48 -33.99
C PHE A 37 16.77 8.11 -33.34
N PHE A 38 16.11 7.09 -33.88
CA PHE A 38 16.22 5.71 -33.37
C PHE A 38 17.59 5.09 -33.61
N GLU A 39 18.20 5.33 -34.78
CA GLU A 39 19.54 4.82 -35.11
C GLU A 39 20.63 5.39 -34.19
N ALA A 40 20.52 6.67 -33.80
CA ALA A 40 21.48 7.33 -32.92
C ALA A 40 21.53 6.69 -31.52
N GLN A 41 20.36 6.34 -30.99
CA GLN A 41 20.19 5.73 -29.67
C GLN A 41 20.65 4.26 -29.62
N ASN A 42 20.71 3.58 -30.76
CA ASN A 42 21.14 2.19 -30.82
C ASN A 42 22.66 2.08 -30.64
N LYS A 43 23.12 1.68 -29.44
CA LYS A 43 24.54 1.47 -29.09
C LYS A 43 25.29 0.56 -30.06
N ASN A 44 24.60 -0.39 -30.72
CA ASN A 44 25.20 -1.36 -31.63
C ASN A 44 25.42 -0.82 -33.06
N ASN A 45 24.78 0.28 -33.44
CA ASN A 45 24.90 0.83 -34.79
C ASN A 45 26.20 1.64 -34.96
N LYS A 46 27.33 0.99 -35.24
CA LYS A 46 28.63 1.71 -35.34
C LYS A 46 28.71 2.72 -36.50
N LYS A 47 27.90 2.55 -37.55
CA LYS A 47 27.92 3.38 -38.78
C LYS A 47 27.18 4.71 -38.64
N ILE A 48 26.36 4.88 -37.59
CA ILE A 48 25.54 6.09 -37.44
C ILE A 48 26.37 7.36 -37.29
N ILE A 49 27.55 7.27 -36.67
CA ILE A 49 28.45 8.41 -36.48
C ILE A 49 28.93 8.93 -37.85
N ASP A 50 29.38 8.03 -38.73
CA ASP A 50 29.86 8.40 -40.07
C ASP A 50 28.72 9.02 -40.89
N LYS A 51 27.53 8.38 -40.88
CA LYS A 51 26.32 8.86 -41.55
C LYS A 51 25.91 10.26 -41.06
N LEU A 52 25.87 10.48 -39.75
CA LEU A 52 25.55 11.79 -39.17
C LEU A 52 26.61 12.83 -39.51
N THR A 53 27.89 12.47 -39.51
CA THR A 53 28.99 13.38 -39.87
C THR A 53 28.88 13.84 -41.33
N GLU A 54 28.60 12.92 -42.26
CA GLU A 54 28.36 13.24 -43.68
C GLU A 54 27.14 14.17 -43.86
N LEU A 55 26.05 13.89 -43.14
CA LEU A 55 24.85 14.73 -43.17
C LEU A 55 25.10 16.12 -42.59
N ILE A 56 25.89 16.24 -41.52
CA ILE A 56 26.26 17.54 -40.94
C ILE A 56 27.11 18.35 -41.92
N ILE A 57 28.02 17.73 -42.69
CA ILE A 57 28.78 18.42 -43.74
C ILE A 57 27.84 18.97 -44.82
N ARG A 58 26.81 18.19 -45.19
CA ARG A 58 25.83 18.59 -46.22
C ARG A 58 24.82 19.63 -45.73
N TYR A 59 24.45 19.60 -44.45
CA TYR A 59 23.43 20.45 -43.84
C TYR A 59 23.95 21.07 -42.52
N PRO A 60 25.00 21.92 -42.59
CA PRO A 60 25.71 22.40 -41.39
C PRO A 60 24.84 23.24 -40.45
N GLN A 61 23.80 23.88 -40.96
CA GLN A 61 22.88 24.74 -40.21
C GLN A 61 21.80 23.98 -39.41
N VAL A 62 21.73 22.65 -39.51
CA VAL A 62 20.67 21.84 -38.89
C VAL A 62 21.15 21.29 -37.54
N PRO A 63 20.76 21.88 -36.39
CA PRO A 63 21.26 21.46 -35.07
C PRO A 63 20.80 20.05 -34.66
N HIS A 64 19.67 19.56 -35.20
CA HIS A 64 19.14 18.22 -34.94
C HIS A 64 20.17 17.12 -35.24
N LEU A 65 20.91 17.24 -36.35
CA LEU A 65 21.91 16.24 -36.74
C LEU A 65 23.08 16.18 -35.75
N LYS A 66 23.53 17.34 -35.27
CA LYS A 66 24.57 17.42 -34.23
C LYS A 66 24.03 16.91 -32.89
N ASN A 67 22.77 17.18 -32.57
CA ASN A 67 22.14 16.64 -31.36
C ASN A 67 22.07 15.09 -31.42
N TYR A 68 21.68 14.52 -32.55
CA TYR A 68 21.72 13.07 -32.76
C TYR A 68 23.16 12.52 -32.68
N LEU A 69 24.16 13.26 -33.16
CA LEU A 69 25.56 12.88 -33.03
C LEU A 69 26.01 12.88 -31.56
N SER A 70 25.61 13.89 -30.79
CA SER A 70 25.86 13.95 -29.34
C SER A 70 25.23 12.76 -28.62
N VAL A 71 23.95 12.45 -28.88
CA VAL A 71 23.26 11.26 -28.36
C VAL A 71 24.00 9.98 -28.74
N ALA A 72 24.43 9.86 -30.00
CA ALA A 72 25.17 8.69 -30.48
C ALA A 72 26.52 8.52 -29.75
N TYR A 73 27.22 9.60 -29.44
CA TYR A 73 28.42 9.51 -28.59
C TYR A 73 28.08 9.12 -27.15
N ASN A 74 27.02 9.69 -26.58
CA ASN A 74 26.63 9.45 -25.20
C ASN A 74 26.24 7.99 -24.93
N VAL A 75 25.39 7.39 -25.76
CA VAL A 75 24.99 5.96 -25.60
C VAL A 75 26.15 4.97 -25.79
N ARG A 76 27.30 5.45 -26.30
CA ARG A 76 28.55 4.71 -26.48
C ARG A 76 29.59 5.07 -25.42
N GLU A 77 29.19 5.73 -24.33
CA GLU A 77 30.05 6.12 -23.20
C GLU A 77 31.20 7.06 -23.61
N LYS A 78 31.05 7.78 -24.72
CA LYS A 78 32.00 8.80 -25.19
C LYS A 78 31.56 10.18 -24.73
N HIS A 79 31.46 10.36 -23.42
CA HIS A 79 30.88 11.56 -22.81
C HIS A 79 31.61 12.85 -23.20
N GLU A 80 32.93 12.86 -23.22
CA GLU A 80 33.73 14.03 -23.64
C GLU A 80 33.35 14.51 -25.04
N LYS A 81 33.20 13.58 -26.00
CA LYS A 81 32.79 13.90 -27.37
C LYS A 81 31.35 14.39 -27.46
N ALA A 82 30.45 13.82 -26.65
CA ALA A 82 29.07 14.30 -26.59
C ALA A 82 29.03 15.76 -26.08
N VAL A 83 29.85 16.10 -25.09
CA VAL A 83 30.00 17.47 -24.56
C VAL A 83 30.61 18.40 -25.61
N GLU A 84 31.67 17.98 -26.32
CA GLU A 84 32.25 18.75 -27.43
C GLU A 84 31.22 19.08 -28.51
N VAL A 85 30.43 18.09 -28.93
CA VAL A 85 29.37 18.29 -29.92
C VAL A 85 28.27 19.20 -29.38
N ASN A 86 27.89 19.08 -28.10
CA ASN A 86 26.89 19.95 -27.50
C ASN A 86 27.36 21.42 -27.43
N ASN A 87 28.64 21.64 -27.08
CA ASN A 87 29.25 22.96 -27.09
C ASN A 87 29.33 23.54 -28.50
N TRP A 88 29.60 22.70 -29.51
CA TRP A 88 29.52 23.10 -30.91
C TRP A 88 28.11 23.58 -31.27
N ILE A 89 27.06 22.85 -30.88
CA ILE A 89 25.67 23.30 -31.11
C ILE A 89 25.42 24.65 -30.45
N LEU A 90 25.80 24.84 -29.18
CA LEU A 90 25.56 26.09 -28.46
C LEU A 90 26.35 27.28 -29.04
N SER A 91 27.52 27.04 -29.65
CA SER A 91 28.29 28.11 -30.31
C SER A 91 27.62 28.66 -31.58
N GLU A 92 26.83 27.83 -32.27
CA GLU A 92 26.16 28.21 -33.52
C GLU A 92 24.66 28.50 -33.33
N HIS A 93 24.05 27.86 -32.33
CA HIS A 93 22.63 27.94 -32.00
C HIS A 93 22.45 28.07 -30.47
N PRO A 94 22.80 29.23 -29.88
CA PRO A 94 22.75 29.42 -28.43
C PRO A 94 21.35 29.30 -27.83
N ASP A 95 20.29 29.48 -28.63
CA ASP A 95 18.88 29.37 -28.22
C ASP A 95 18.31 27.95 -28.45
N TYR A 96 19.09 26.99 -28.92
CA TYR A 96 18.59 25.65 -29.25
C TYR A 96 18.32 24.84 -27.98
N LEU A 97 17.04 24.63 -27.69
CA LEU A 97 16.54 24.06 -26.44
C LEU A 97 17.20 22.73 -26.05
N PHE A 98 17.32 21.78 -26.97
CA PHE A 98 17.87 20.46 -26.62
C PHE A 98 19.33 20.54 -26.20
N ALA A 99 20.12 21.50 -26.73
CA ALA A 99 21.49 21.68 -26.29
C ALA A 99 21.58 22.35 -24.91
N LEU A 100 20.65 23.26 -24.59
CA LEU A 100 20.50 23.82 -23.23
C LEU A 100 20.10 22.73 -22.23
N ILE A 101 19.14 21.88 -22.59
CA ILE A 101 18.71 20.73 -21.78
C ILE A 101 19.87 19.76 -21.54
N ASN A 102 20.64 19.42 -22.58
CA ASN A 102 21.82 18.56 -22.44
C ASN A 102 22.85 19.17 -21.47
N LYS A 103 23.09 20.49 -21.58
CA LYS A 103 23.99 21.20 -20.66
C LYS A 103 23.47 21.18 -19.22
N ALA A 104 22.18 21.44 -19.01
CA ALA A 104 21.55 21.38 -17.69
C ALA A 104 21.61 19.97 -17.07
N ASN A 105 21.34 18.93 -17.86
CA ASN A 105 21.47 17.54 -17.42
C ASN A 105 22.92 17.21 -17.01
N LEU A 106 23.92 17.71 -17.75
CA LEU A 106 25.33 17.55 -17.39
C LEU A 106 25.67 18.25 -16.07
N CYS A 107 25.17 19.46 -15.83
CA CYS A 107 25.35 20.15 -14.55
C CYS A 107 24.78 19.32 -13.39
N ILE A 108 23.58 18.74 -13.57
CA ILE A 108 22.98 17.84 -12.56
C ILE A 108 23.84 16.60 -12.32
N GLU A 109 24.34 15.97 -13.39
CA GLU A 109 25.19 14.77 -13.32
C GLU A 109 26.54 15.03 -12.63
N ASN A 110 27.09 16.23 -12.80
CA ASN A 110 28.33 16.66 -12.16
C ASN A 110 28.13 17.11 -10.71
N GLY A 111 26.90 17.08 -10.18
CA GLY A 111 26.61 17.56 -8.82
C GLY A 111 26.60 19.09 -8.70
N GLU A 112 26.35 19.80 -9.81
CA GLU A 112 26.30 21.26 -9.91
C GLU A 112 24.90 21.77 -10.31
N PRO A 113 23.79 21.33 -9.66
CA PRO A 113 22.44 21.71 -10.08
C PRO A 113 22.16 23.22 -9.96
N ASP A 114 22.93 23.95 -9.14
CA ASP A 114 22.78 25.40 -8.96
C ASP A 114 23.01 26.21 -10.25
N GLN A 115 23.68 25.63 -11.25
CA GLN A 115 23.89 26.27 -12.57
C GLN A 115 22.67 26.14 -13.50
N VAL A 116 21.72 25.25 -13.20
CA VAL A 116 20.58 24.96 -14.09
C VAL A 116 19.65 26.16 -14.30
N PRO A 117 19.33 26.99 -13.29
CA PRO A 117 18.56 28.23 -13.46
C PRO A 117 19.14 29.21 -14.50
N GLU A 118 20.46 29.35 -14.57
CA GLU A 118 21.12 30.21 -15.56
C GLU A 118 20.98 29.67 -17.00
N ILE A 119 20.74 28.36 -17.15
CA ILE A 119 20.65 27.67 -18.44
C ILE A 119 19.19 27.58 -18.93
N LEU A 120 18.26 27.20 -18.04
CA LEU A 120 16.87 26.91 -18.37
C LEU A 120 15.88 27.99 -17.90
N GLY A 121 16.39 29.04 -17.25
CA GLY A 121 15.63 30.16 -16.70
C GLY A 121 15.20 29.93 -15.26
N GLU A 122 15.33 30.97 -14.43
CA GLU A 122 15.01 30.97 -12.99
C GLU A 122 13.62 30.43 -12.65
N ALA A 123 12.62 30.74 -13.48
CA ALA A 123 11.25 30.31 -13.24
C ALA A 123 11.01 28.81 -13.53
N MET A 124 11.94 28.14 -14.22
CA MET A 124 11.74 26.80 -14.78
C MET A 124 10.44 26.71 -15.60
N GLU A 125 10.18 27.74 -16.39
CA GLU A 125 9.04 27.86 -17.29
C GLU A 125 9.51 28.11 -18.72
N ILE A 126 9.14 27.22 -19.65
CA ILE A 126 9.60 27.30 -21.04
C ILE A 126 9.14 28.60 -21.74
N LYS A 127 7.97 29.13 -21.36
CA LYS A 127 7.48 30.41 -21.88
C LYS A 127 8.27 31.60 -21.35
N ALA A 128 8.81 31.51 -20.13
CA ALA A 128 9.73 32.54 -19.61
C ALA A 128 11.10 32.45 -20.28
N LEU A 129 11.55 31.24 -20.63
CA LEU A 129 12.79 31.01 -21.38
C LEU A 129 12.69 31.52 -22.83
N TYR A 130 11.51 31.39 -23.46
CA TYR A 130 11.24 31.88 -24.81
C TYR A 130 10.01 32.80 -24.85
N PRO A 131 10.15 34.07 -24.39
CA PRO A 131 9.03 34.99 -24.25
C PRO A 131 8.33 35.28 -25.59
N ASP A 132 9.06 35.28 -26.70
CA ASP A 132 8.53 35.58 -28.03
C ASP A 132 7.86 34.39 -28.74
N ARG A 133 7.86 33.20 -28.12
CA ARG A 133 7.28 31.97 -28.70
C ARG A 133 5.93 31.64 -28.09
N ASP A 134 4.90 31.52 -28.91
CA ASP A 134 3.57 31.05 -28.49
C ASP A 134 3.24 29.63 -28.94
N LEU A 135 4.16 28.97 -29.64
CA LEU A 135 4.02 27.60 -30.15
C LEU A 135 5.29 26.79 -29.88
N PHE A 136 5.11 25.61 -29.30
CA PHE A 136 6.17 24.66 -28.97
C PHE A 136 5.81 23.26 -29.48
N HIS A 137 6.81 22.48 -29.87
CA HIS A 137 6.61 21.08 -30.18
C HIS A 137 6.41 20.26 -28.89
N LEU A 138 5.63 19.19 -28.94
CA LEU A 138 5.40 18.30 -27.79
C LEU A 138 6.71 17.83 -27.14
N ALA A 139 7.68 17.40 -27.94
CA ALA A 139 8.99 16.96 -27.45
C ALA A 139 9.78 18.07 -26.74
N GLU A 140 9.64 19.34 -27.14
CA GLU A 140 10.27 20.45 -26.43
C GLU A 140 9.69 20.57 -25.01
N ILE A 141 8.37 20.45 -24.88
CA ILE A 141 7.66 20.59 -23.61
C ILE A 141 7.93 19.40 -22.68
N THR A 142 7.77 18.17 -23.17
CA THR A 142 7.93 16.98 -22.33
C THR A 142 9.36 16.85 -21.83
N THR A 143 10.36 17.08 -22.71
CA THR A 143 11.76 16.99 -22.31
C THR A 143 12.16 18.14 -21.38
N TYR A 144 11.68 19.37 -21.61
CA TYR A 144 11.94 20.50 -20.70
C TYR A 144 11.35 20.24 -19.31
N LEU A 145 10.07 19.86 -19.22
CA LEU A 145 9.42 19.56 -17.94
C LEU A 145 10.10 18.40 -17.23
N LYS A 146 10.47 17.32 -17.94
CA LYS A 146 11.24 16.21 -17.38
C LYS A 146 12.57 16.70 -16.77
N THR A 147 13.31 17.56 -17.46
CA THR A 147 14.57 18.10 -16.93
C THR A 147 14.34 19.06 -15.77
N ALA A 148 13.29 19.88 -15.77
CA ALA A 148 12.91 20.70 -14.62
C ALA A 148 12.57 19.83 -13.39
N ILE A 149 11.85 18.72 -13.58
CA ILE A 149 11.56 17.73 -12.52
C ILE A 149 12.86 17.11 -12.00
N ARG A 150 13.78 16.73 -12.90
CA ARG A 150 15.10 16.20 -12.54
C ARG A 150 15.90 17.21 -11.71
N TYR A 151 15.89 18.49 -12.10
CA TYR A 151 16.54 19.56 -11.36
C TYR A 151 15.95 19.74 -9.95
N TYR A 152 14.63 19.85 -9.82
CA TYR A 152 13.98 19.96 -8.52
C TYR A 152 14.22 18.73 -7.64
N SER A 153 14.31 17.55 -8.24
CA SER A 153 14.71 16.33 -7.52
C SER A 153 16.14 16.44 -6.99
N ALA A 154 17.09 16.95 -7.80
CA ALA A 154 18.49 17.11 -7.42
C ALA A 154 18.71 18.11 -6.29
N ILE A 155 17.90 19.18 -6.22
CA ILE A 155 17.91 20.14 -5.09
C ILE A 155 16.92 19.76 -3.97
N GLU A 156 16.39 18.54 -4.01
CA GLU A 156 15.47 17.96 -3.01
C GLU A 156 14.17 18.75 -2.78
N ASN A 157 13.72 19.53 -3.77
CA ASN A 157 12.46 20.28 -3.71
C ASN A 157 11.30 19.45 -4.29
N LEU A 158 10.74 18.56 -3.47
CA LEU A 158 9.68 17.64 -3.91
C LEU A 158 8.40 18.38 -4.34
N GLU A 159 8.03 19.46 -3.67
CA GLU A 159 6.79 20.20 -3.97
C GLU A 159 6.79 20.77 -5.39
N LEU A 160 7.86 21.47 -5.76
CA LEU A 160 7.98 22.03 -7.11
C LEU A 160 8.12 20.92 -8.16
N ALA A 161 8.81 19.82 -7.83
CA ALA A 161 8.93 18.68 -8.73
C ALA A 161 7.57 18.01 -9.03
N GLU A 162 6.74 17.80 -8.02
CA GLU A 162 5.39 17.24 -8.16
C GLU A 162 4.49 18.18 -8.97
N ASN A 163 4.56 19.49 -8.72
CA ASN A 163 3.81 20.49 -9.50
C ASN A 163 4.14 20.39 -11.00
N LYS A 164 5.42 20.23 -11.37
CA LYS A 164 5.82 20.05 -12.78
C LYS A 164 5.38 18.68 -13.33
N LEU A 165 5.44 17.62 -12.52
CA LEU A 165 4.98 16.29 -12.92
C LEU A 165 3.46 16.28 -13.19
N GLU A 166 2.66 16.99 -12.39
CA GLU A 166 1.22 17.13 -12.65
C GLU A 166 0.93 17.80 -14.00
N ILE A 167 1.69 18.84 -14.35
CA ILE A 167 1.59 19.49 -15.65
C ILE A 167 1.97 18.49 -16.75
N LEU A 168 3.09 17.79 -16.60
CA LEU A 168 3.55 16.80 -17.57
C LEU A 168 2.53 15.67 -17.79
N LYS A 169 1.91 15.15 -16.73
CA LYS A 169 0.83 14.14 -16.81
C LYS A 169 -0.43 14.64 -17.49
N LYS A 170 -0.77 15.93 -17.34
CA LYS A 170 -1.90 16.55 -18.06
C LYS A 170 -1.63 16.66 -19.56
N ILE A 171 -0.36 16.86 -19.94
CA ILE A 171 0.05 17.05 -21.34
C ILE A 171 0.24 15.71 -22.06
N ALA A 172 0.95 14.77 -21.43
CA ALA A 172 1.43 13.56 -22.06
C ALA A 172 1.48 12.39 -21.05
N PRO A 173 0.33 11.88 -20.57
CA PRO A 173 0.28 10.89 -19.48
C PRO A 173 1.01 9.59 -19.81
N ASP A 174 0.89 9.10 -21.04
CA ASP A 174 1.44 7.80 -21.49
C ASP A 174 2.80 7.93 -22.20
N HIS A 175 3.49 9.07 -22.05
CA HIS A 175 4.76 9.33 -22.72
C HIS A 175 5.96 8.86 -21.88
N ASP A 176 7.01 8.37 -22.55
CA ASP A 176 8.23 7.86 -21.90
C ASP A 176 8.90 8.91 -20.99
N ASP A 177 8.91 10.18 -21.39
CA ASP A 177 9.41 11.28 -20.52
C ASP A 177 8.64 11.39 -19.19
N THR A 178 7.34 11.10 -19.19
CA THR A 178 6.50 11.12 -17.98
C THR A 178 6.89 9.97 -17.05
N GLU A 179 7.06 8.77 -17.61
CA GLU A 179 7.52 7.60 -16.85
C GLU A 179 8.92 7.83 -16.26
N GLN A 180 9.85 8.40 -17.04
CA GLN A 180 11.19 8.75 -16.57
C GLN A 180 11.15 9.81 -15.45
N ALA A 181 10.31 10.83 -15.60
CA ALA A 181 10.15 11.87 -14.59
C ALA A 181 9.64 11.29 -13.25
N GLU A 182 8.72 10.32 -13.28
CA GLU A 182 8.27 9.62 -12.07
C GLU A 182 9.41 8.86 -11.38
N LYS A 183 10.29 8.21 -12.16
CA LYS A 183 11.45 7.49 -11.62
C LYS A 183 12.42 8.43 -10.91
N PHE A 184 12.63 9.65 -11.41
CA PHE A 184 13.49 10.64 -10.74
C PHE A 184 12.99 11.03 -9.35
N LEU A 185 11.67 10.94 -9.10
CA LEU A 185 11.08 11.33 -7.83
C LEU A 185 10.96 10.18 -6.83
N PHE A 186 11.15 8.93 -7.25
CA PHE A 186 10.95 7.78 -6.37
C PHE A 186 11.80 7.85 -5.09
N ALA A 187 13.11 8.08 -5.23
CA ALA A 187 14.02 8.18 -4.09
C ALA A 187 13.70 9.38 -3.20
N LEU A 188 13.40 10.54 -3.79
CA LEU A 188 13.05 11.74 -3.04
C LEU A 188 11.72 11.57 -2.28
N ARG A 189 10.70 10.99 -2.92
CA ARG A 189 9.42 10.64 -2.27
C ARG A 189 9.63 9.73 -1.07
N LEU A 190 10.46 8.69 -1.21
CA LEU A 190 10.80 7.80 -0.10
C LEU A 190 11.52 8.54 1.02
N LYS A 191 12.53 9.37 0.69
CA LYS A 191 13.27 10.19 1.67
C LYS A 191 12.34 11.14 2.42
N THR A 192 11.48 11.88 1.71
CA THR A 192 10.52 12.81 2.32
C THR A 192 9.44 12.07 3.12
N ALA A 193 9.01 10.88 2.68
CA ALA A 193 8.11 10.04 3.46
C ALA A 193 8.77 9.56 4.78
N ALA A 194 10.02 9.10 4.71
CA ALA A 194 10.77 8.69 5.90
C ALA A 194 10.97 9.85 6.88
N ALA A 195 11.37 11.03 6.40
CA ALA A 195 11.53 12.21 7.25
C ALA A 195 10.22 12.64 7.92
N ARG A 196 9.09 12.58 7.20
CA ARG A 196 7.75 12.84 7.77
C ARG A 196 7.40 11.82 8.85
N PHE A 197 7.66 10.54 8.59
CA PHE A 197 7.38 9.45 9.54
C PHE A 197 8.23 9.58 10.81
N GLU A 198 9.52 9.92 10.68
CA GLU A 198 10.38 10.18 11.83
C GLU A 198 9.90 11.37 12.68
N GLU A 199 9.52 12.46 12.03
CA GLU A 199 9.02 13.64 12.76
C GLU A 199 7.67 13.38 13.44
N GLU A 200 6.80 12.62 12.78
CA GLU A 200 5.54 12.18 13.36
C GLU A 200 5.76 11.27 14.57
N ASN A 201 6.69 10.32 14.49
CA ASN A 201 7.02 9.42 15.61
C ASN A 201 7.51 10.16 16.86
N LYS A 202 8.18 11.32 16.70
CA LYS A 202 8.57 12.16 17.85
C LYS A 202 7.38 12.81 18.55
N GLN A 203 6.29 13.04 17.82
CA GLN A 203 5.07 13.68 18.32
C GLN A 203 3.99 12.66 18.70
N ARG A 204 4.18 11.39 18.33
CA ARG A 204 3.26 10.29 18.61
C ARG A 204 3.13 10.07 20.11
N ILE A 205 1.90 10.08 20.59
CA ILE A 205 1.57 9.80 21.98
C ILE A 205 1.08 8.35 22.04
N THR A 206 1.74 7.53 22.86
CA THR A 206 1.35 6.14 23.10
C THR A 206 1.13 5.97 24.60
N PRO A 207 0.00 5.39 25.02
CA PRO A 207 -0.29 5.18 26.43
C PRO A 207 0.69 4.15 26.99
N VAL A 208 1.13 4.37 28.22
CA VAL A 208 1.97 3.44 28.95
C VAL A 208 1.09 2.30 29.48
N THR A 209 1.28 1.10 28.93
CA THR A 209 0.60 -0.12 29.37
C THR A 209 1.41 -0.79 30.49
N ASN A 210 0.98 -0.62 31.75
CA ASN A 210 1.72 -1.09 32.94
C ASN A 210 0.96 -2.16 33.74
N ASN A 211 0.31 -3.09 33.05
CA ASN A 211 -0.36 -4.21 33.71
C ASN A 211 0.28 -5.54 33.28
N PRO A 212 1.53 -5.83 33.70
CA PRO A 212 2.15 -7.10 33.43
C PRO A 212 1.48 -8.21 34.24
N VAL A 213 1.47 -9.42 33.69
CA VAL A 213 1.05 -10.58 34.46
C VAL A 213 2.07 -10.88 35.55
N ILE A 214 1.58 -11.05 36.78
CA ILE A 214 2.40 -11.47 37.91
C ILE A 214 2.88 -12.90 37.66
N ILE A 215 4.20 -13.08 37.59
CA ILE A 215 4.83 -14.39 37.38
C ILE A 215 4.42 -15.35 38.51
N SER A 216 3.78 -16.45 38.10
CA SER A 216 3.25 -17.48 38.98
C SER A 216 4.02 -18.79 38.75
N LYS A 217 4.33 -19.51 39.84
CA LYS A 217 4.89 -20.87 39.76
C LYS A 217 3.82 -21.95 39.57
N ASN A 218 2.56 -21.56 39.38
CA ASN A 218 1.47 -22.50 39.24
C ASN A 218 1.58 -23.22 37.88
N THR A 219 1.65 -24.55 37.94
CA THR A 219 1.63 -25.43 36.76
C THR A 219 0.38 -26.32 36.74
N THR A 220 -0.47 -26.23 37.76
CA THR A 220 -1.62 -27.11 37.94
C THR A 220 -2.77 -26.65 37.06
N ALA A 221 -3.21 -27.52 36.15
CA ALA A 221 -4.36 -27.25 35.30
C ALA A 221 -5.64 -27.05 36.13
N PRO A 222 -6.55 -26.16 35.70
CA PRO A 222 -7.83 -25.94 36.37
C PRO A 222 -8.71 -27.20 36.31
N LYS A 223 -9.68 -27.26 37.22
CA LYS A 223 -10.74 -28.26 37.20
C LYS A 223 -11.99 -27.63 36.63
N PHE A 224 -12.60 -28.31 35.67
CA PHE A 224 -13.84 -27.88 35.03
C PHE A 224 -15.04 -28.66 35.56
N GLU A 225 -16.21 -28.04 35.55
CA GLU A 225 -17.46 -28.71 35.85
C GLU A 225 -17.87 -29.66 34.71
N ASN A 226 -17.60 -29.25 33.46
CA ASN A 226 -17.85 -30.03 32.26
C ASN A 226 -16.52 -30.62 31.73
N PRO A 227 -16.32 -31.95 31.76
CA PRO A 227 -15.08 -32.59 31.31
C PRO A 227 -14.71 -32.29 29.85
N GLU A 228 -15.69 -32.03 28.99
CA GLU A 228 -15.53 -31.73 27.56
C GLU A 228 -14.69 -30.46 27.33
N ILE A 229 -14.64 -29.54 28.31
CA ILE A 229 -13.86 -28.30 28.24
C ILE A 229 -12.35 -28.58 28.11
N HIS A 230 -11.88 -29.72 28.63
CA HIS A 230 -10.48 -30.13 28.43
C HIS A 230 -10.10 -30.28 26.95
N MET A 231 -11.07 -30.53 26.06
CA MET A 231 -10.80 -30.62 24.62
C MET A 231 -10.31 -29.29 24.04
N LEU A 232 -10.68 -28.14 24.61
CA LEU A 232 -10.18 -26.84 24.16
C LEU A 232 -8.67 -26.66 24.37
N TYR A 233 -8.05 -27.43 25.27
CA TYR A 233 -6.59 -27.44 25.47
C TYR A 233 -5.85 -28.40 24.54
N ASN A 234 -6.57 -29.27 23.85
CA ASN A 234 -6.00 -30.34 23.03
C ASN A 234 -6.01 -30.02 21.53
N TYR A 235 -6.59 -28.89 21.14
CA TYR A 235 -6.72 -28.47 19.75
C TYR A 235 -6.33 -27.01 19.58
N GLY A 236 -5.71 -26.74 18.43
CA GLY A 236 -5.49 -25.42 17.87
C GLY A 236 -6.77 -24.87 17.24
N LEU A 237 -6.62 -23.88 16.36
CA LEU A 237 -7.74 -23.44 15.52
C LEU A 237 -8.30 -24.53 14.59
N ASN A 238 -7.60 -25.64 14.35
CA ASN A 238 -8.14 -26.79 13.60
C ASN A 238 -8.92 -27.78 14.51
N ILE A 239 -9.80 -27.27 15.37
CA ILE A 239 -10.64 -28.07 16.25
C ILE A 239 -11.81 -28.72 15.46
N PRO A 240 -12.10 -30.02 15.65
CA PRO A 240 -13.24 -30.67 15.02
C PRO A 240 -14.58 -30.00 15.35
N LYS A 241 -15.39 -29.74 14.31
CA LYS A 241 -16.71 -29.09 14.46
C LYS A 241 -17.65 -29.80 15.43
N GLU A 242 -17.59 -31.13 15.49
CA GLU A 242 -18.43 -31.91 16.40
C GLU A 242 -18.09 -31.65 17.87
N ILE A 243 -16.80 -31.47 18.20
CA ILE A 243 -16.37 -31.09 19.55
C ILE A 243 -16.92 -29.70 19.92
N LEU A 244 -16.84 -28.73 19.00
CA LEU A 244 -17.42 -27.40 19.23
C LEU A 244 -18.93 -27.47 19.47
N LYS A 245 -19.66 -28.28 18.68
CA LYS A 245 -21.11 -28.48 18.88
C LYS A 245 -21.42 -29.09 20.24
N GLU A 246 -20.66 -30.09 20.66
CA GLU A 246 -20.82 -30.73 21.98
C GLU A 246 -20.62 -29.72 23.11
N ILE A 247 -19.55 -28.92 23.03
CA ILE A 247 -19.24 -27.90 24.05
C ILE A 247 -20.31 -26.80 24.10
N ILE A 248 -20.76 -26.30 22.94
CA ILE A 248 -21.79 -25.24 22.86
C ILE A 248 -23.15 -25.73 23.41
N ALA A 249 -23.41 -27.04 23.34
CA ALA A 249 -24.64 -27.65 23.86
C ALA A 249 -24.64 -27.88 25.38
N LEU A 250 -23.53 -27.64 26.07
CA LEU A 250 -23.44 -27.79 27.52
C LEU A 250 -24.36 -26.80 28.27
N PRO A 251 -24.73 -27.09 29.54
CA PRO A 251 -25.55 -26.18 30.33
C PRO A 251 -24.90 -24.80 30.45
N ARG A 252 -25.58 -23.77 29.93
CA ARG A 252 -25.03 -22.41 29.80
C ARG A 252 -24.35 -21.86 31.07
N PRO A 253 -24.90 -22.01 32.29
CA PRO A 253 -24.25 -21.49 33.50
C PRO A 253 -22.91 -22.17 33.82
N SER A 254 -22.81 -23.50 33.70
CA SER A 254 -21.55 -24.22 33.96
C SER A 254 -20.56 -24.00 32.82
N LEU A 255 -21.04 -23.95 31.57
CA LEU A 255 -20.22 -23.63 30.40
C LEU A 255 -19.54 -22.26 30.55
N ILE A 256 -20.30 -21.20 30.85
CA ILE A 256 -19.73 -19.86 31.04
C ILE A 256 -18.67 -19.86 32.14
N LYS A 257 -18.98 -20.47 33.28
CA LYS A 257 -18.03 -20.55 34.40
C LYS A 257 -16.73 -21.25 34.00
N ASP A 258 -16.81 -22.35 33.25
CA ASP A 258 -15.64 -23.07 32.77
C ASP A 258 -14.85 -22.25 31.72
N LEU A 259 -15.52 -21.54 30.81
CA LEU A 259 -14.86 -20.67 29.82
C LEU A 259 -14.18 -19.46 30.47
N GLU A 260 -14.80 -18.84 31.48
CA GLU A 260 -14.16 -17.79 32.27
C GLU A 260 -12.96 -18.34 33.08
N THR A 261 -13.05 -19.59 33.54
CA THR A 261 -11.93 -20.28 34.19
C THR A 261 -10.76 -20.49 33.23
N ILE A 262 -11.02 -20.74 31.94
CA ILE A 262 -9.98 -20.78 30.90
C ILE A 262 -9.28 -19.43 30.75
N ILE A 263 -10.04 -18.32 30.73
CA ILE A 263 -9.48 -16.97 30.65
C ILE A 263 -8.59 -16.68 31.88
N ASP A 264 -9.04 -17.08 33.07
CA ASP A 264 -8.23 -16.95 34.29
C ASP A 264 -6.98 -17.83 34.27
N ASP A 265 -7.06 -19.02 33.66
CA ASP A 265 -5.94 -19.94 33.55
C ASP A 265 -4.80 -19.41 32.68
N ALA A 266 -5.14 -18.71 31.59
CA ALA A 266 -4.17 -18.04 30.72
C ALA A 266 -3.29 -17.04 31.49
N VAL A 267 -3.89 -16.35 32.47
CA VAL A 267 -3.18 -15.45 33.40
C VAL A 267 -2.41 -16.26 34.45
N ASN A 268 -3.09 -17.17 35.14
CA ASN A 268 -2.56 -17.89 36.30
C ASN A 268 -1.36 -18.79 35.97
N ARG A 269 -1.31 -19.31 34.75
CA ARG A 269 -0.25 -20.20 34.25
C ARG A 269 0.57 -19.57 33.11
N TYR A 270 0.54 -18.24 32.95
CA TYR A 270 1.26 -17.57 31.87
C TYR A 270 2.76 -17.93 31.82
N ASP A 271 3.48 -17.85 32.95
CA ASP A 271 4.90 -18.20 33.04
C ASP A 271 5.19 -19.67 32.71
N TYR A 272 4.26 -20.57 33.02
CA TYR A 272 4.37 -21.99 32.64
C TYR A 272 4.30 -22.14 31.12
N PHE A 273 3.36 -21.47 30.45
CA PHE A 273 3.19 -21.56 29.01
C PHE A 273 4.30 -20.84 28.23
N ILE A 274 4.79 -19.68 28.70
CA ILE A 274 5.98 -19.04 28.13
C ILE A 274 7.16 -20.01 28.10
N LYS A 275 7.41 -20.72 29.21
CA LYS A 275 8.52 -21.69 29.31
C LYS A 275 8.34 -22.90 28.42
N LEU A 276 7.11 -23.32 28.15
CA LEU A 276 6.81 -24.39 27.20
C LEU A 276 7.05 -23.98 25.75
N GLY A 277 6.96 -22.68 25.46
CA GLY A 277 6.93 -22.14 24.11
C GLY A 277 5.56 -22.32 23.45
N TRP A 278 5.24 -21.42 22.52
CA TRP A 278 4.01 -21.47 21.75
C TRP A 278 3.88 -22.81 21.00
N LYS A 279 2.69 -23.41 21.07
CA LYS A 279 2.32 -24.55 20.21
C LYS A 279 0.95 -24.30 19.62
N GLU A 280 0.93 -24.21 18.30
CA GLU A 280 -0.26 -23.92 17.50
C GLU A 280 -1.42 -24.88 17.80
N ASP A 281 -1.11 -26.16 17.97
CA ASP A 281 -2.11 -27.21 18.19
C ASP A 281 -2.74 -27.21 19.59
N THR A 282 -2.28 -26.39 20.54
CA THR A 282 -2.76 -26.48 21.93
C THR A 282 -2.91 -25.14 22.66
N HIS A 283 -2.29 -24.05 22.20
CA HIS A 283 -2.25 -22.78 22.95
C HIS A 283 -3.29 -21.75 22.50
N THR A 284 -4.24 -22.15 21.65
CA THR A 284 -5.36 -21.30 21.19
C THR A 284 -6.59 -21.40 22.10
N PHE A 285 -6.49 -22.08 23.24
CA PHE A 285 -7.61 -22.34 24.14
C PHE A 285 -8.31 -21.05 24.63
N VAL A 286 -7.57 -19.95 24.74
CA VAL A 286 -8.12 -18.63 25.11
C VAL A 286 -9.02 -18.08 24.02
N LEU A 287 -8.58 -18.17 22.76
CA LEU A 287 -9.39 -17.78 21.60
C LEU A 287 -10.66 -18.63 21.53
N HIS A 288 -10.55 -19.94 21.76
CA HIS A 288 -11.73 -20.80 21.83
C HIS A 288 -12.72 -20.33 22.89
N ALA A 289 -12.24 -20.03 24.09
CA ALA A 289 -13.10 -19.55 25.17
C ALA A 289 -13.83 -18.26 24.77
N ILE A 290 -13.12 -17.27 24.24
CA ILE A 290 -13.69 -15.98 23.81
C ILE A 290 -14.69 -16.17 22.66
N PHE A 291 -14.37 -17.00 21.66
CA PHE A 291 -15.26 -17.26 20.53
C PHE A 291 -16.54 -18.02 20.92
N ILE A 292 -16.44 -18.97 21.84
CA ILE A 292 -17.62 -19.68 22.36
C ILE A 292 -18.47 -18.73 23.20
N LEU A 293 -17.88 -17.91 24.08
CA LEU A 293 -18.62 -16.89 24.86
C LEU A 293 -19.40 -15.93 23.94
N LYS A 294 -18.79 -15.51 22.81
CA LYS A 294 -19.48 -14.77 21.75
C LYS A 294 -20.65 -15.58 21.18
N GLU A 295 -20.42 -16.82 20.75
CA GLU A 295 -21.41 -17.67 20.09
C GLU A 295 -22.67 -17.92 20.95
N ILE A 296 -22.48 -18.12 22.26
CA ILE A 296 -23.59 -18.34 23.21
C ILE A 296 -24.17 -17.03 23.77
N ASN A 297 -23.73 -15.87 23.25
CA ASN A 297 -24.13 -14.54 23.68
C ASN A 297 -24.00 -14.33 25.21
N ALA A 298 -22.82 -14.64 25.76
CA ALA A 298 -22.49 -14.49 27.18
C ALA A 298 -22.17 -13.04 27.56
N ILE A 299 -23.18 -12.16 27.52
CA ILE A 299 -23.04 -10.73 27.83
C ILE A 299 -22.49 -10.52 29.25
N GLU A 300 -22.82 -11.41 30.19
CA GLU A 300 -22.31 -11.35 31.57
C GLU A 300 -20.79 -11.55 31.69
N SER A 301 -20.15 -12.14 30.67
CA SER A 301 -18.70 -12.38 30.64
C SER A 301 -17.91 -11.23 30.03
N LEU A 302 -18.58 -10.19 29.51
CA LEU A 302 -17.91 -9.03 28.94
C LEU A 302 -16.93 -8.35 29.94
N PRO A 303 -17.25 -8.19 31.25
CA PRO A 303 -16.29 -7.67 32.23
C PRO A 303 -15.04 -8.55 32.39
N LYS A 304 -15.18 -9.88 32.31
CA LYS A 304 -14.05 -10.83 32.34
C LYS A 304 -13.16 -10.65 31.11
N ILE A 305 -13.76 -10.55 29.93
CA ILE A 305 -13.05 -10.30 28.67
C ILE A 305 -12.32 -8.96 28.74
N PHE A 306 -12.97 -7.88 29.19
CA PHE A 306 -12.31 -6.60 29.40
C PHE A 306 -11.14 -6.69 30.38
N SER A 307 -11.26 -7.45 31.47
CA SER A 307 -10.15 -7.63 32.42
C SER A 307 -8.94 -8.31 31.79
N PHE A 308 -9.16 -9.26 30.87
CA PHE A 308 -8.11 -9.93 30.12
C PHE A 308 -7.40 -8.98 29.14
N PHE A 309 -8.16 -8.17 28.40
CA PHE A 309 -7.59 -7.19 27.45
C PHE A 309 -6.97 -5.95 28.14
N LYS A 310 -6.85 -5.93 29.47
CA LYS A 310 -6.10 -4.90 30.21
C LYS A 310 -4.63 -5.25 30.41
N TYR A 311 -4.22 -6.49 30.15
CA TYR A 311 -2.81 -6.88 30.29
C TYR A 311 -1.94 -6.22 29.21
N ASP A 312 -0.63 -6.25 29.42
CA ASP A 312 0.33 -5.63 28.50
C ASP A 312 0.39 -6.31 27.12
N HIS A 313 1.11 -5.64 26.21
CA HIS A 313 1.29 -6.10 24.84
C HIS A 313 1.93 -7.50 24.78
N GLU A 314 2.95 -7.80 25.59
CA GLU A 314 3.65 -9.09 25.53
C GLU A 314 2.70 -10.25 25.85
N PHE A 315 1.86 -10.09 26.88
CA PHE A 315 0.86 -11.09 27.23
C PHE A 315 -0.22 -11.26 26.16
N LEU A 316 -0.75 -10.17 25.63
CA LEU A 316 -1.82 -10.21 24.63
C LEU A 316 -1.32 -10.73 23.29
N GLU A 317 -0.09 -10.40 22.91
CA GLU A 317 0.56 -10.93 21.72
C GLU A 317 0.74 -12.45 21.83
N PHE A 318 1.15 -12.94 23.01
CA PHE A 318 1.32 -14.37 23.24
C PHE A 318 0.00 -15.15 23.11
N TRP A 319 -1.11 -14.64 23.64
CA TRP A 319 -2.37 -15.40 23.66
C TRP A 319 -3.31 -15.14 22.49
N ILE A 320 -3.29 -13.93 21.95
CA ILE A 320 -4.27 -13.46 20.96
C ILE A 320 -3.59 -13.08 19.64
N GLY A 321 -2.44 -12.39 19.70
CA GLY A 321 -1.69 -11.96 18.51
C GLY A 321 -2.55 -11.18 17.52
N ASP A 322 -2.41 -11.47 16.23
CA ASP A 322 -3.16 -10.82 15.13
C ASP A 322 -4.70 -10.93 15.28
N HIS A 323 -5.22 -11.86 16.08
CA HIS A 323 -6.66 -11.94 16.32
C HIS A 323 -7.23 -10.65 16.94
N ILE A 324 -6.43 -9.86 17.67
CA ILE A 324 -6.83 -8.59 18.27
C ILE A 324 -7.45 -7.66 17.20
N THR A 325 -6.80 -7.51 16.05
CA THR A 325 -7.24 -6.60 14.98
C THR A 325 -8.22 -7.26 14.02
N GLU A 326 -8.14 -8.59 13.84
CA GLU A 326 -8.87 -9.26 12.77
C GLU A 326 -10.21 -9.88 13.20
N THR A 327 -10.29 -10.45 14.41
CA THR A 327 -11.42 -11.32 14.81
C THR A 327 -12.12 -10.87 16.08
N ILE A 328 -11.38 -10.32 17.05
CA ILE A 328 -11.90 -9.96 18.38
C ILE A 328 -12.99 -8.87 18.32
N TRP A 329 -12.98 -8.01 17.30
CA TRP A 329 -14.06 -7.03 17.09
C TRP A 329 -15.46 -7.69 17.01
N GLN A 330 -15.56 -8.93 16.50
CA GLN A 330 -16.84 -9.64 16.45
C GLN A 330 -17.35 -10.03 17.84
N CYS A 331 -16.44 -10.27 18.80
CA CYS A 331 -16.80 -10.53 20.19
C CYS A 331 -17.37 -9.27 20.84
N PHE A 332 -16.66 -8.14 20.72
CA PHE A 332 -17.15 -6.85 21.23
C PHE A 332 -18.43 -6.38 20.55
N TYR A 333 -18.59 -6.68 19.25
CA TYR A 333 -19.83 -6.46 18.53
C TYR A 333 -20.97 -7.25 19.18
N SER A 334 -20.86 -8.58 19.23
CA SER A 334 -21.97 -9.44 19.69
C SER A 334 -22.34 -9.21 21.15
N LEU A 335 -21.35 -9.06 22.03
CA LEU A 335 -21.59 -8.91 23.47
C LEU A 335 -21.93 -7.46 23.87
N GLY A 336 -21.49 -6.47 23.09
CA GLY A 336 -21.69 -5.05 23.38
C GLY A 336 -22.90 -4.42 22.69
N ILE A 337 -23.49 -5.04 21.65
CA ILE A 337 -24.52 -4.40 20.81
C ILE A 337 -25.75 -3.91 21.58
N ASN A 338 -26.13 -4.58 22.67
CA ASN A 338 -27.28 -4.20 23.48
C ASN A 338 -26.96 -3.16 24.56
N ASN A 339 -25.68 -2.92 24.85
CA ASN A 339 -25.24 -1.87 25.77
C ASN A 339 -23.88 -1.29 25.36
N PRO A 340 -23.84 -0.49 24.27
CA PRO A 340 -22.61 0.15 23.77
C PRO A 340 -21.94 1.07 24.81
N GLY A 341 -22.67 1.50 25.84
CA GLY A 341 -22.12 2.27 26.97
C GLY A 341 -20.97 1.55 27.69
N THR A 342 -21.00 0.23 27.78
CA THR A 342 -19.90 -0.55 28.37
C THR A 342 -18.63 -0.51 27.54
N LEU A 343 -18.77 -0.52 26.20
CA LEU A 343 -17.66 -0.35 25.26
C LEU A 343 -17.07 1.06 25.38
N LYS A 344 -17.93 2.08 25.47
CA LYS A 344 -17.54 3.48 25.71
C LYS A 344 -16.68 3.62 26.97
N GLU A 345 -17.14 3.07 28.10
CA GLU A 345 -16.42 3.10 29.37
C GLU A 345 -15.03 2.46 29.27
N TYR A 346 -14.90 1.37 28.51
CA TYR A 346 -13.61 0.73 28.28
C TYR A 346 -12.66 1.60 27.44
N LEU A 347 -13.14 2.23 26.36
CA LEU A 347 -12.33 3.09 25.50
C LEU A 347 -11.71 4.28 26.25
N MET A 348 -12.38 4.77 27.30
CA MET A 348 -11.93 5.89 28.12
C MET A 348 -10.96 5.49 29.25
N GLN A 349 -10.60 4.21 29.38
CA GLN A 349 -9.66 3.76 30.41
C GLN A 349 -8.21 4.10 30.04
N PRO A 350 -7.37 4.44 31.04
CA PRO A 350 -5.95 4.72 30.85
C PRO A 350 -5.15 3.43 30.67
N GLY A 351 -4.01 3.53 29.98
CA GLY A 351 -3.01 2.46 29.90
C GLY A 351 -3.49 1.17 29.22
N ILE A 352 -4.48 1.26 28.34
CA ILE A 352 -4.94 0.14 27.51
C ILE A 352 -4.16 0.13 26.21
N TYR A 353 -3.75 -1.06 25.77
CA TYR A 353 -3.06 -1.25 24.50
C TYR A 353 -3.89 -0.75 23.30
N THR A 354 -3.22 -0.07 22.36
CA THR A 354 -3.82 0.58 21.19
C THR A 354 -4.82 -0.33 20.47
N TYR A 355 -4.39 -1.53 20.07
CA TYR A 355 -5.25 -2.38 19.22
C TYR A 355 -6.43 -3.01 19.96
N CYS A 356 -6.39 -3.07 21.30
CA CYS A 356 -7.57 -3.45 22.08
C CYS A 356 -8.66 -2.38 21.95
N LYS A 357 -8.31 -1.10 22.07
CA LYS A 357 -9.27 -0.01 21.86
C LYS A 357 -9.75 0.04 20.41
N THR A 358 -8.88 -0.15 19.43
CA THR A 358 -9.27 -0.11 18.01
C THR A 358 -10.24 -1.24 17.67
N SER A 359 -10.06 -2.45 18.21
CA SER A 359 -11.00 -3.56 17.99
C SER A 359 -12.43 -3.26 18.46
N ILE A 360 -12.57 -2.46 19.53
CA ILE A 360 -13.86 -1.97 20.02
C ILE A 360 -14.42 -0.88 19.11
N SER A 361 -13.58 0.06 18.63
CA SER A 361 -14.01 1.06 17.66
C SER A 361 -14.53 0.40 16.37
N VAL A 362 -13.82 -0.60 15.85
CA VAL A 362 -14.27 -1.40 14.70
C VAL A 362 -15.64 -2.03 15.01
N ALA A 363 -15.83 -2.60 16.21
CA ALA A 363 -17.12 -3.16 16.60
C ALA A 363 -18.25 -2.11 16.58
N LEU A 364 -18.02 -0.91 17.12
CA LEU A 364 -18.99 0.20 17.11
C LEU A 364 -19.34 0.63 15.67
N CYS A 365 -18.35 0.80 14.79
CA CYS A 365 -18.57 1.09 13.38
C CYS A 365 -19.41 0.00 12.71
N GLN A 366 -19.07 -1.28 12.93
CA GLN A 366 -19.83 -2.39 12.38
C GLN A 366 -21.26 -2.46 12.94
N MET A 367 -21.53 -2.04 14.19
CA MET A 367 -22.91 -1.91 14.70
C MET A 367 -23.76 -0.99 13.83
N ILE A 368 -23.21 0.13 13.35
CA ILE A 368 -23.93 1.03 12.44
C ILE A 368 -24.14 0.36 11.07
N LEU A 369 -23.11 -0.28 10.53
CA LEU A 369 -23.15 -0.88 9.18
C LEU A 369 -24.06 -2.12 9.10
N HIS A 370 -24.23 -2.83 10.22
CA HIS A 370 -25.14 -3.98 10.33
C HIS A 370 -26.54 -3.59 10.81
N CYS A 371 -26.66 -2.60 11.70
CA CYS A 371 -27.89 -2.13 12.32
C CYS A 371 -28.00 -0.60 12.20
N PRO A 372 -28.40 -0.05 11.04
CA PRO A 372 -28.46 1.40 10.81
C PRO A 372 -29.30 2.18 11.83
N GLU A 373 -30.28 1.55 12.46
CA GLU A 373 -31.10 2.12 13.53
C GLU A 373 -30.31 2.49 14.79
N LYS A 374 -29.13 1.89 14.99
CA LYS A 374 -28.22 2.21 16.10
C LYS A 374 -27.34 3.43 15.84
N ARG A 375 -27.39 4.05 14.65
CA ARG A 375 -26.51 5.16 14.27
C ARG A 375 -26.44 6.26 15.34
N GLU A 376 -27.58 6.76 15.81
CA GLU A 376 -27.61 7.88 16.77
C GLU A 376 -27.03 7.49 18.14
N GLU A 377 -27.28 6.26 18.59
CA GLU A 377 -26.72 5.71 19.83
C GLU A 377 -25.18 5.63 19.73
N ILE A 378 -24.65 5.10 18.62
CA ILE A 378 -23.22 4.95 18.42
C ILE A 378 -22.52 6.28 18.11
N LEU A 379 -23.19 7.20 17.41
CA LEU A 379 -22.71 8.58 17.22
C LEU A 379 -22.51 9.26 18.57
N ALA A 380 -23.46 9.10 19.51
CA ALA A 380 -23.31 9.63 20.87
C ALA A 380 -22.11 8.99 21.60
N VAL A 381 -21.88 7.68 21.43
CA VAL A 381 -20.69 7.01 21.97
C VAL A 381 -19.40 7.63 21.44
N TYR A 382 -19.25 7.77 20.12
CA TYR A 382 -18.04 8.39 19.55
C TYR A 382 -17.87 9.85 19.96
N SER A 383 -18.98 10.61 20.03
CA SER A 383 -18.96 12.00 20.48
C SER A 383 -18.43 12.11 21.91
N ASP A 384 -18.95 11.29 22.84
CA ASP A 384 -18.51 11.25 24.24
C ASP A 384 -17.03 10.86 24.34
N VAL A 385 -16.59 9.87 23.56
CA VAL A 385 -15.20 9.44 23.52
C VAL A 385 -14.31 10.60 23.05
N PHE A 386 -14.57 11.19 21.88
CA PHE A 386 -13.74 12.29 21.38
C PHE A 386 -13.78 13.53 22.28
N ASP A 387 -14.93 13.84 22.90
CA ASP A 387 -15.03 14.91 23.88
C ASP A 387 -14.16 14.63 25.12
N PHE A 388 -14.17 13.40 25.64
CA PHE A 388 -13.28 12.97 26.72
C PHE A 388 -11.80 13.16 26.35
N PHE A 389 -11.37 12.65 25.18
CA PHE A 389 -9.98 12.81 24.72
C PHE A 389 -9.60 14.27 24.46
N SER A 390 -10.54 15.11 24.04
CA SER A 390 -10.28 16.55 23.83
C SER A 390 -9.97 17.28 25.13
N LYS A 391 -10.53 16.83 26.25
CA LYS A 391 -10.38 17.39 27.59
C LYS A 391 -9.22 16.78 28.38
N ALA A 392 -8.79 15.58 28.01
CA ALA A 392 -7.67 14.90 28.65
C ALA A 392 -6.34 15.64 28.47
N SER A 393 -5.44 15.41 29.41
CA SER A 393 -4.02 15.76 29.32
C SER A 393 -3.16 14.51 29.13
N ILE A 394 -1.87 14.69 28.82
CA ILE A 394 -0.94 13.57 28.56
C ILE A 394 -0.74 12.73 29.84
N GLU A 395 -0.78 13.38 30.99
CA GLU A 395 -0.61 12.78 32.32
C GLU A 395 -1.74 11.81 32.68
N ASP A 396 -2.91 11.95 32.06
CA ASP A 396 -4.05 11.04 32.26
C ASP A 396 -3.77 9.63 31.70
N ASN A 397 -2.72 9.46 30.87
CA ASN A 397 -2.34 8.19 30.25
C ASN A 397 -3.46 7.53 29.42
N VAL A 398 -4.36 8.33 28.88
CA VAL A 398 -5.47 7.88 28.02
C VAL A 398 -5.22 8.12 26.55
N ILE A 399 -4.47 9.19 26.22
CA ILE A 399 -4.25 9.67 24.85
C ILE A 399 -3.38 8.68 24.09
N ASP A 400 -3.87 8.29 22.92
CA ASP A 400 -3.21 7.37 22.00
C ASP A 400 -3.43 7.89 20.58
N SER A 401 -2.34 8.32 19.94
CA SER A 401 -2.42 8.96 18.63
C SER A 401 -2.81 8.02 17.51
N ASP A 402 -2.41 6.76 17.61
CA ASP A 402 -2.72 5.75 16.60
C ASP A 402 -4.15 5.26 16.77
N PHE A 403 -4.61 5.05 18.01
CA PHE A 403 -6.01 4.76 18.30
C PHE A 403 -6.94 5.87 17.79
N LEU A 404 -6.65 7.14 18.10
CA LEU A 404 -7.49 8.25 17.63
C LEU A 404 -7.48 8.35 16.11
N GLY A 405 -6.32 8.16 15.47
CA GLY A 405 -6.21 8.10 14.01
C GLY A 405 -7.07 7.00 13.41
N LEU A 406 -6.96 5.76 13.90
CA LEU A 406 -7.75 4.62 13.42
C LEU A 406 -9.25 4.79 13.66
N THR A 407 -9.63 5.28 14.84
CA THR A 407 -11.02 5.55 15.22
C THR A 407 -11.66 6.62 14.32
N ILE A 408 -10.92 7.66 13.94
CA ILE A 408 -11.39 8.62 12.94
C ILE A 408 -11.67 7.93 11.60
N GLY A 409 -10.83 6.97 11.20
CA GLY A 409 -11.08 6.13 10.02
C GLY A 409 -12.41 5.37 10.11
N ASP A 410 -12.66 4.72 11.25
CA ASP A 410 -13.93 4.04 11.51
C ASP A 410 -15.13 5.00 11.40
N THR A 411 -15.02 6.23 11.92
CA THR A 411 -16.09 7.24 11.82
C THR A 411 -16.32 7.76 10.39
N ILE A 412 -15.29 7.76 9.54
CA ILE A 412 -15.42 8.03 8.10
C ILE A 412 -16.21 6.89 7.44
N ASP A 413 -15.83 5.65 7.71
CA ASP A 413 -16.45 4.45 7.13
C ASP A 413 -17.95 4.34 7.43
N CYS A 414 -18.38 4.78 8.63
CA CYS A 414 -19.79 4.83 9.04
C CYS A 414 -20.47 6.22 8.90
N LYS A 415 -19.82 7.19 8.23
CA LYS A 415 -20.41 8.48 7.82
C LYS A 415 -20.94 9.34 8.98
N LEU A 416 -20.11 9.56 9.99
CA LEU A 416 -20.42 10.39 11.16
C LEU A 416 -19.83 11.80 11.03
N ASN A 417 -20.25 12.53 9.98
CA ASN A 417 -19.77 13.89 9.67
C ASN A 417 -19.97 14.89 10.81
N GLU A 418 -20.94 14.65 11.70
CA GLU A 418 -21.23 15.45 12.88
C GLU A 418 -20.03 15.55 13.85
N LEU A 419 -19.08 14.60 13.76
CA LEU A 419 -17.87 14.58 14.59
C LEU A 419 -16.75 15.50 14.07
N LEU A 420 -16.87 16.07 12.87
CA LEU A 420 -15.83 16.93 12.28
C LEU A 420 -15.34 18.06 13.19
N PRO A 421 -16.20 18.79 13.94
CA PRO A 421 -15.74 19.85 14.85
C PRO A 421 -14.88 19.33 15.99
N ILE A 422 -15.25 18.21 16.63
CA ILE A 422 -14.46 17.65 17.74
C ILE A 422 -13.18 16.97 17.23
N ILE A 423 -13.24 16.33 16.07
CA ILE A 423 -12.05 15.78 15.39
C ILE A 423 -11.04 16.90 15.10
N LYS A 424 -11.49 18.08 14.66
CA LYS A 424 -10.62 19.24 14.46
C LYS A 424 -9.86 19.63 15.74
N VAL A 425 -10.54 19.64 16.89
CA VAL A 425 -9.92 19.94 18.18
C VAL A 425 -8.81 18.94 18.51
N LEU A 426 -9.02 17.65 18.24
CA LEU A 426 -7.99 16.62 18.45
C LEU A 426 -6.76 16.82 17.55
N PHE A 427 -6.96 17.22 16.30
CA PHE A 427 -5.86 17.59 15.39
C PHE A 427 -5.12 18.85 15.85
N ASP A 428 -5.85 19.89 16.27
CA ASP A 428 -5.25 21.14 16.76
C ASP A 428 -4.42 20.91 18.03
N LYS A 429 -4.80 19.91 18.86
CA LYS A 429 -4.04 19.41 20.01
C LYS A 429 -2.86 18.50 19.64
N LYS A 430 -2.68 18.15 18.36
CA LYS A 430 -1.70 17.17 17.87
C LYS A 430 -1.85 15.79 18.51
N TYR A 431 -3.07 15.40 18.87
CA TYR A 431 -3.34 14.09 19.47
C TYR A 431 -3.49 12.99 18.43
N VAL A 432 -3.62 13.31 17.14
CA VAL A 432 -3.92 12.34 16.07
C VAL A 432 -2.70 12.10 15.19
N SER A 433 -2.35 10.83 14.96
CA SER A 433 -1.31 10.45 13.99
C SER A 433 -1.75 10.77 12.56
N LEU A 434 -0.91 11.51 11.83
CA LEU A 434 -1.15 11.92 10.46
C LEU A 434 -0.90 10.79 9.45
N GLY A 435 -0.08 9.80 9.79
CA GLY A 435 0.30 8.68 8.92
C GLY A 435 -0.86 7.73 8.63
N ILE A 436 -1.92 7.76 9.43
CA ILE A 436 -3.10 6.89 9.27
C ILE A 436 -4.06 7.49 8.24
N ASN A 437 -4.70 8.61 8.56
CA ASN A 437 -5.73 9.23 7.71
C ASN A 437 -5.28 10.54 7.02
N GLY A 438 -4.07 11.02 7.29
CA GLY A 438 -3.56 12.32 6.86
C GLY A 438 -3.90 13.45 7.81
N ASN A 439 -3.68 14.68 7.34
CA ASN A 439 -4.06 15.88 8.07
C ASN A 439 -5.58 16.12 8.06
N TYR A 440 -6.03 17.07 8.89
CA TYR A 440 -7.44 17.42 9.00
C TYR A 440 -8.10 17.76 7.65
N ILE A 441 -7.41 18.47 6.75
CA ILE A 441 -7.95 18.81 5.42
C ILE A 441 -8.26 17.55 4.61
N LYS A 442 -7.37 16.55 4.65
CA LYS A 442 -7.61 15.27 3.98
C LYS A 442 -8.76 14.51 4.64
N VAL A 443 -8.80 14.46 5.98
CA VAL A 443 -9.89 13.82 6.73
C VAL A 443 -11.25 14.45 6.40
N GLU A 444 -11.35 15.78 6.47
CA GLU A 444 -12.54 16.53 6.12
C GLU A 444 -12.98 16.25 4.68
N LYS A 445 -12.03 16.19 3.73
CA LYS A 445 -12.33 15.83 2.34
C LYS A 445 -12.87 14.40 2.22
N GLU A 446 -12.31 13.42 2.91
CA GLU A 446 -12.78 12.02 2.87
C GLU A 446 -14.21 11.89 3.44
N PHE A 447 -14.55 12.64 4.50
CA PHE A 447 -15.93 12.72 5.00
C PHE A 447 -16.94 13.25 3.97
N HIS A 448 -16.51 14.04 3.00
CA HIS A 448 -17.37 14.55 1.91
C HIS A 448 -17.27 13.71 0.62
N ASN A 449 -16.25 12.87 0.50
CA ASN A 449 -15.96 12.09 -0.70
C ASN A 449 -16.19 10.60 -0.42
N PHE A 450 -17.47 10.23 -0.28
CA PHE A 450 -17.83 8.83 -0.06
C PHE A 450 -17.46 7.99 -1.28
N LYS A 451 -16.33 7.27 -1.20
CA LYS A 451 -16.07 6.16 -2.12
C LYS A 451 -17.19 5.13 -1.93
N THR A 452 -17.67 4.55 -3.03
CA THR A 452 -18.70 3.50 -3.04
C THR A 452 -18.21 2.16 -2.47
N ARG A 453 -17.16 2.15 -1.64
CA ARG A 453 -16.65 0.93 -1.02
C ARG A 453 -17.59 0.51 0.11
N ASP A 454 -17.93 -0.76 0.11
CA ASP A 454 -18.65 -1.39 1.22
C ASP A 454 -17.64 -1.78 2.30
N TYR A 455 -17.70 -1.08 3.44
CA TYR A 455 -16.84 -1.32 4.60
C TYR A 455 -17.49 -2.28 5.61
N LYS A 456 -18.66 -2.84 5.29
CA LYS A 456 -19.35 -3.81 6.12
C LYS A 456 -18.58 -5.14 6.10
N LYS A 457 -18.03 -5.51 7.26
CA LYS A 457 -17.34 -6.80 7.46
C LYS A 457 -18.37 -7.91 7.68
N VAL A 458 -18.06 -9.12 7.26
CA VAL A 458 -18.92 -10.30 7.49
C VAL A 458 -18.90 -10.66 8.98
N LEU A 459 -20.09 -10.91 9.55
CA LEU A 459 -20.24 -11.46 10.89
C LEU A 459 -20.37 -12.98 10.77
N TYR A 460 -19.36 -13.70 11.25
CA TYR A 460 -19.32 -15.15 11.18
C TYR A 460 -19.96 -15.76 12.43
N ASN A 461 -20.65 -16.89 12.28
CA ASN A 461 -20.83 -17.80 13.42
C ASN A 461 -19.50 -18.50 13.75
N ILE A 462 -19.41 -19.21 14.87
CA ILE A 462 -18.17 -19.85 15.31
C ILE A 462 -17.58 -20.80 14.26
N PHE A 463 -18.39 -21.55 13.51
CA PHE A 463 -17.87 -22.51 12.51
C PHE A 463 -17.27 -21.78 11.32
N GLU A 464 -17.97 -20.75 10.82
CA GLU A 464 -17.49 -19.92 9.71
C GLU A 464 -16.25 -19.11 10.10
N LEU A 465 -16.16 -18.68 11.36
CA LEU A 465 -15.02 -17.92 11.87
C LEU A 465 -13.74 -18.76 11.79
N TYR A 466 -13.80 -20.01 12.27
CA TYR A 466 -12.67 -20.93 12.23
C TYR A 466 -12.29 -21.28 10.79
N GLU A 467 -13.28 -21.57 9.93
CA GLU A 467 -13.03 -21.82 8.51
C GLU A 467 -12.39 -20.62 7.80
N ASN A 468 -12.86 -19.41 8.09
CA ASN A 468 -12.32 -18.20 7.50
C ASN A 468 -10.87 -17.99 7.91
N VAL A 469 -10.52 -18.12 9.19
CA VAL A 469 -9.14 -17.96 9.66
C VAL A 469 -8.24 -19.01 9.02
N LEU A 470 -8.62 -20.30 9.09
CA LEU A 470 -7.81 -21.39 8.55
C LEU A 470 -7.58 -21.29 7.04
N TYR A 471 -8.52 -20.71 6.29
CA TYR A 471 -8.43 -20.57 4.83
C TYR A 471 -7.79 -19.27 4.35
N SER A 472 -7.94 -18.17 5.09
CA SER A 472 -7.48 -16.85 4.61
C SER A 472 -6.09 -16.48 5.11
N TRP A 473 -5.63 -17.05 6.22
CA TRP A 473 -4.37 -16.63 6.83
C TRP A 473 -3.21 -17.51 6.35
N ALA A 474 -2.13 -16.85 5.92
CA ALA A 474 -0.98 -17.52 5.32
C ALA A 474 -0.36 -18.59 6.25
N GLY A 475 -0.37 -18.37 7.57
CA GLY A 475 0.20 -19.30 8.56
C GLY A 475 -0.58 -20.60 8.76
N TYR A 476 -1.87 -20.64 8.42
CA TYR A 476 -2.70 -21.86 8.56
C TYR A 476 -2.96 -22.57 7.23
N ASN A 477 -2.65 -21.91 6.12
CA ASN A 477 -2.80 -22.45 4.77
C ASN A 477 -1.72 -23.46 4.36
N GLU A 478 -0.68 -23.66 5.18
CA GLU A 478 0.46 -24.53 4.82
C GLU A 478 0.06 -26.00 4.58
N GLU A 479 -1.05 -26.49 5.16
CA GLU A 479 -1.53 -27.86 4.91
C GLU A 479 -2.28 -28.03 3.57
N LYS A 480 -2.74 -26.94 2.92
CA LYS A 480 -3.34 -27.02 1.57
C LYS A 480 -2.35 -26.75 0.44
N ASN A 481 -1.17 -26.20 0.73
CA ASN A 481 -0.11 -26.01 -0.26
C ASN A 481 0.63 -27.30 -0.66
N ASN A 482 0.19 -28.47 -0.16
CA ASN A 482 0.52 -29.77 -0.73
C ASN A 482 -0.53 -30.33 -1.72
N THR A 483 -1.57 -29.56 -2.08
CA THR A 483 -2.52 -29.93 -3.15
C THR A 483 -2.67 -28.92 -4.28
N LEU A 484 -1.85 -27.86 -4.32
CA LEU A 484 -1.76 -26.93 -5.46
C LEU A 484 -0.32 -26.59 -5.84
N ASN A 485 0.62 -27.53 -5.65
CA ASN A 485 1.86 -27.49 -6.41
C ASN A 485 1.55 -27.87 -7.85
N THR A 486 1.41 -26.87 -8.71
CA THR A 486 1.84 -26.96 -10.11
C THR A 486 3.33 -27.27 -10.13
N VAL A 487 3.67 -28.54 -9.87
CA VAL A 487 4.93 -29.12 -10.29
C VAL A 487 4.97 -28.99 -11.81
N PRO A 488 6.06 -28.53 -12.44
CA PRO A 488 6.24 -28.70 -13.88
C PRO A 488 6.17 -30.20 -14.13
N GLN A 489 5.06 -30.64 -14.70
CA GLN A 489 4.79 -32.05 -14.94
C GLN A 489 5.87 -32.54 -15.92
N GLN A 490 6.91 -33.19 -15.39
CA GLN A 490 7.69 -34.10 -16.22
C GLN A 490 6.67 -35.06 -16.82
N ALA A 491 6.52 -34.99 -18.15
CA ALA A 491 5.61 -35.85 -18.88
C ALA A 491 5.99 -37.30 -18.56
N VAL A 492 5.22 -37.94 -17.68
CA VAL A 492 5.22 -39.39 -17.56
C VAL A 492 4.54 -39.89 -18.83
N THR A 493 5.31 -40.00 -19.91
CA THR A 493 4.88 -40.76 -21.07
C THR A 493 4.75 -42.19 -20.60
N VAL A 494 3.53 -42.61 -20.29
CA VAL A 494 3.19 -44.03 -20.22
C VAL A 494 3.58 -44.60 -21.57
N LYS A 495 4.64 -45.41 -21.63
CA LYS A 495 5.08 -46.10 -22.84
C LYS A 495 3.98 -47.08 -23.25
N ILE A 496 3.03 -46.62 -24.05
CA ILE A 496 2.04 -47.48 -24.70
C ILE A 496 2.78 -48.38 -25.69
N GLY A 497 2.70 -49.68 -25.48
CA GLY A 497 3.27 -50.68 -26.36
C GLY A 497 2.59 -50.64 -27.72
N ARG A 498 3.35 -50.87 -28.80
CA ARG A 498 2.83 -50.87 -30.19
C ARG A 498 1.63 -51.81 -30.40
N ASN A 499 1.48 -52.84 -29.58
CA ASN A 499 0.39 -53.81 -29.67
C ASN A 499 -0.77 -53.57 -28.69
N ASP A 500 -0.66 -52.60 -27.78
CA ASP A 500 -1.68 -52.31 -26.76
C ASP A 500 -2.92 -51.65 -27.37
N PRO A 501 -4.09 -51.73 -26.71
CA PRO A 501 -5.28 -51.00 -27.12
C PRO A 501 -5.00 -49.51 -27.26
N CYS A 502 -5.41 -48.91 -28.37
CA CYS A 502 -5.14 -47.51 -28.65
C CYS A 502 -5.94 -46.60 -27.71
N PRO A 503 -5.30 -45.61 -27.06
CA PRO A 503 -5.95 -44.80 -26.02
C PRO A 503 -7.00 -43.83 -26.58
N CYS A 504 -7.11 -43.67 -27.91
CA CYS A 504 -8.18 -42.88 -28.52
C CYS A 504 -9.56 -43.57 -28.52
N GLY A 505 -9.69 -44.75 -27.88
CA GLY A 505 -10.96 -45.46 -27.78
C GLY A 505 -11.40 -46.19 -29.05
N SER A 506 -10.55 -46.26 -30.09
CA SER A 506 -10.91 -46.88 -31.37
C SER A 506 -11.03 -48.42 -31.35
N GLY A 507 -10.69 -49.07 -30.24
CA GLY A 507 -10.64 -50.53 -30.12
C GLY A 507 -9.53 -51.24 -30.92
N LYS A 508 -8.69 -50.49 -31.67
CA LYS A 508 -7.58 -51.03 -32.48
C LYS A 508 -6.26 -51.00 -31.70
N LYS A 509 -5.29 -51.85 -32.08
CA LYS A 509 -3.91 -51.79 -31.53
C LYS A 509 -3.23 -50.46 -31.87
N TYR A 510 -2.44 -49.89 -30.96
CA TYR A 510 -1.82 -48.56 -31.11
C TYR A 510 -1.07 -48.38 -32.43
N LYS A 511 -0.30 -49.40 -32.87
CA LYS A 511 0.42 -49.38 -34.16
C LYS A 511 -0.45 -49.29 -35.41
N LYS A 512 -1.72 -49.67 -35.33
CA LYS A 512 -2.68 -49.64 -36.45
C LYS A 512 -3.62 -48.42 -36.39
N CYS A 513 -3.45 -47.53 -35.41
CA CYS A 513 -4.29 -46.36 -35.23
C CYS A 513 -3.44 -45.09 -35.12
N CYS A 514 -3.23 -44.55 -33.92
CA CYS A 514 -2.59 -43.24 -33.75
C CYS A 514 -1.10 -43.23 -34.14
N LEU A 515 -0.40 -44.37 -34.06
CA LEU A 515 1.03 -44.42 -34.40
C LEU A 515 1.33 -44.12 -35.89
N ASN A 516 0.44 -44.55 -36.80
CA ASN A 516 0.62 -44.34 -38.25
C ASN A 516 -0.02 -43.04 -38.75
N LYS A 517 -0.71 -42.30 -37.87
CA LYS A 517 -1.36 -41.01 -38.19
C LYS A 517 -0.50 -39.81 -37.80
N MET A 518 0.64 -40.02 -37.14
CA MET A 518 1.61 -38.96 -36.93
C MET A 518 2.24 -38.58 -38.29
N PRO A 519 2.29 -37.29 -38.65
CA PRO A 519 3.02 -36.87 -39.84
C PRO A 519 4.46 -37.36 -39.76
N LYS A 520 4.96 -37.99 -40.83
CA LYS A 520 6.37 -38.35 -40.92
C LYS A 520 7.15 -37.03 -40.90
N ILE A 521 7.94 -36.82 -39.85
CA ILE A 521 9.01 -35.83 -39.83
C ILE A 521 10.15 -36.38 -40.68
#